data_AF-A0A9P5K893-F1
#
_entry.id   AF-A0A9P5K893-F1
#
_cell.length_a   1.000
_cell.length_b   1.000
_cell.length_c   1.000
_cell.angle_alpha   90.00
_cell.angle_beta   90.00
_cell.angle_gamma   90.00
#
_symmetry.space_group_name_H-M   'P 1'
#
loop_
_entity.id
_entity.type
_entity.pdbx_description
1 polymer ?
#
loop_
_entity_poly.entity_id
_entity_poly.type
_entity_poly.pdbx_seq_one_letter_code
_entity_poly.pdbx_strand_id
1 'polypeptide(L)'
;MAKVNVYHSLPRDLSNQKVVAESIRPVTTADLRSLLRKEGPHRPIKDRIAKLELRKPDYYTGAPWKLIRDDAILFVRNIPYLLGIVLPLFEKPPTRSFDIERTDDQGFSINRLRRQFEAFAQRYFHSGPLDELYPSFANIYDMTFHLILIIAQSTFLISLPFLSFFSFNLVVAYIIGFVTLNYFVCYALNGYMPDGYIQSTDFPEASLWDEEHNKEQWIFLNGVAVGQHWLRSNIDRISLTFHRRVIGVHNKTAGIIFDVIQCLLERCLYFGTSDTRACFALISEALMHPEKEKVVLILHSQGGLEGSIILDWLINQHPRDILQKLEIYTFGNAANHFNNPRVFKTDHGEHDGRNRAIRHIEHYANSFDFVSRWGVMHFKKKTADQQDRSVIYNLNAAVLSGRTEPKKHLSKRQIKENNKLEKAWNSYSGALFERIGSGHQLNQHYLDNMFPLDKGLTKVQQNGDGSPLPNTFMDAEVNVYNDPKQINRLRNLQNGFYGHEHNGEHHGINGDVTIKKVYQLSRLWKYVNGNSPKEEEYAGEY
;
A
#
# COMPACT_ATOMS: atom_id res chain seq x y z
N MET A 1 5.44 15.22 18.31
CA MET A 1 5.04 14.87 16.91
C MET A 1 3.52 14.95 16.78
N ALA A 2 2.96 15.22 15.59
CA ALA A 2 1.50 15.18 15.38
C ALA A 2 0.96 13.75 15.46
N LYS A 3 -0.33 13.58 15.78
CA LYS A 3 -0.97 12.27 15.79
C LYS A 3 -1.00 11.67 14.38
N VAL A 4 -0.82 10.36 14.30
CA VAL A 4 -0.90 9.56 13.07
C VAL A 4 -2.33 9.04 12.91
N ASN A 5 -2.92 9.21 11.73
CA ASN A 5 -4.26 8.70 11.46
C ASN A 5 -4.16 7.28 10.92
N VAL A 6 -4.86 6.32 11.52
CA VAL A 6 -4.89 4.92 11.09
C VAL A 6 -6.28 4.61 10.55
N TYR A 7 -6.38 4.32 9.24
CA TYR A 7 -7.65 4.01 8.59
C TYR A 7 -7.76 2.52 8.28
N HIS A 8 -8.76 1.88 8.87
CA HIS A 8 -9.17 0.54 8.48
C HIS A 8 -10.38 0.60 7.53
N SER A 9 -10.49 -0.40 6.65
CA SER A 9 -11.72 -0.60 5.88
C SER A 9 -12.70 -1.38 6.71
N LEU A 10 -13.94 -0.92 6.72
CA LEU A 10 -15.04 -1.64 7.33
C LEU A 10 -15.28 -2.97 6.60
N PRO A 11 -15.67 -4.00 7.36
CA PRO A 11 -16.05 -5.27 6.80
C PRO A 11 -17.19 -5.23 5.78
N ARG A 12 -17.06 -5.99 4.67
CA ARG A 12 -18.10 -6.03 3.61
C ARG A 12 -19.45 -6.56 4.07
N ASP A 13 -19.47 -7.44 5.06
CA ASP A 13 -20.69 -7.97 5.68
C ASP A 13 -21.45 -6.89 6.47
N LEU A 14 -20.74 -5.93 7.06
CA LEU A 14 -21.36 -4.75 7.68
C LEU A 14 -21.77 -3.70 6.64
N SER A 15 -21.02 -3.60 5.52
CA SER A 15 -21.34 -2.65 4.46
C SER A 15 -22.45 -3.12 3.50
N ASN A 16 -22.60 -4.43 3.31
CA ASN A 16 -23.50 -5.05 2.32
C ASN A 16 -24.68 -5.79 2.96
N GLN A 17 -25.08 -5.47 4.20
CA GLN A 17 -26.40 -5.92 4.68
C GLN A 17 -27.47 -5.31 3.78
N LYS A 18 -27.86 -6.07 2.75
CA LYS A 18 -29.02 -5.77 1.92
C LYS A 18 -30.21 -5.66 2.85
N VAL A 19 -31.02 -4.62 2.68
CA VAL A 19 -32.41 -4.69 3.12
C VAL A 19 -33.07 -5.77 2.27
N VAL A 20 -33.13 -6.98 2.82
CA VAL A 20 -33.85 -8.10 2.21
C VAL A 20 -35.33 -7.72 2.19
N ALA A 21 -35.79 -7.20 1.06
CA ALA A 21 -37.20 -7.33 0.72
C ALA A 21 -37.47 -8.83 0.56
N GLU A 22 -38.53 -9.28 1.23
CA GLU A 22 -38.92 -10.67 1.51
C GLU A 22 -38.36 -11.75 0.57
N SER A 23 -37.79 -12.77 1.20
CA SER A 23 -37.44 -14.04 0.58
C SER A 23 -38.61 -14.60 -0.23
N ILE A 24 -38.40 -14.71 -1.54
CA ILE A 24 -39.14 -15.64 -2.38
C ILE A 24 -38.79 -17.03 -1.85
N ARG A 25 -39.76 -17.74 -1.25
CA ARG A 25 -39.59 -19.16 -0.90
C ARG A 25 -39.14 -19.94 -2.15
N PRO A 26 -38.20 -20.90 -2.03
CA PRO A 26 -37.84 -21.76 -3.15
C PRO A 26 -39.10 -22.44 -3.68
N VAL A 27 -39.33 -22.34 -4.99
CA VAL A 27 -40.48 -22.93 -5.67
C VAL A 27 -40.41 -24.45 -5.48
N THR A 28 -41.36 -25.01 -4.75
CA THR A 28 -41.42 -26.45 -4.52
C THR A 28 -42.00 -27.16 -5.74
N THR A 29 -41.76 -28.46 -5.86
CA THR A 29 -42.38 -29.30 -6.91
C THR A 29 -43.92 -29.29 -6.84
N ALA A 30 -44.50 -29.00 -5.66
CA ALA A 30 -45.93 -28.78 -5.49
C ALA A 30 -46.41 -27.48 -6.14
N ASP A 31 -45.62 -26.40 -6.07
CA ASP A 31 -45.92 -25.10 -6.70
C ASP A 31 -45.90 -25.21 -8.23
N LEU A 32 -44.94 -25.96 -8.78
CA LEU A 32 -44.85 -26.27 -10.23
C LEU A 32 -46.04 -27.10 -10.72
N ARG A 33 -46.51 -28.08 -9.94
CA ARG A 33 -47.72 -28.86 -10.29
C ARG A 33 -48.99 -28.02 -10.25
N SER A 34 -49.06 -27.02 -9.37
CA SER A 34 -50.20 -26.10 -9.30
C SER A 34 -50.27 -25.16 -10.50
N LEU A 35 -49.11 -24.82 -11.09
CA LEU A 35 -48.99 -23.98 -12.30
C LEU A 35 -49.36 -24.75 -13.57
N LEU A 36 -49.05 -26.05 -13.65
CA LEU A 36 -49.40 -26.91 -14.78
C LEU A 36 -50.90 -27.28 -14.84
N ARG A 37 -51.63 -27.15 -13.72
CA ARG A 37 -53.06 -27.50 -13.64
C ARG A 37 -54.03 -26.36 -13.99
N LYS A 38 -53.56 -25.12 -14.17
CA LYS A 38 -54.43 -23.99 -14.52
C LYS A 38 -54.31 -23.66 -16.01
N GLU A 39 -55.19 -24.27 -16.80
CA GLU A 39 -55.54 -23.75 -18.13
C GLU A 39 -56.36 -22.46 -17.95
N GLY A 40 -55.77 -21.30 -18.30
CA GLY A 40 -56.39 -19.97 -18.19
C GLY A 40 -55.37 -18.84 -18.44
N PRO A 41 -55.78 -17.68 -18.98
CA PRO A 41 -55.10 -16.99 -20.05
C PRO A 41 -53.74 -16.39 -19.67
N HIS A 42 -52.80 -16.51 -20.63
CA HIS A 42 -51.43 -16.01 -20.62
C HIS A 42 -51.21 -14.74 -19.79
N ARG A 43 -50.57 -14.88 -18.62
CA ARG A 43 -49.69 -13.83 -18.11
C ARG A 43 -48.30 -14.09 -18.66
N PRO A 44 -47.66 -13.13 -19.35
CA PRO A 44 -46.33 -13.32 -19.90
C PRO A 44 -45.35 -13.61 -18.77
N ILE A 45 -44.51 -14.62 -18.96
CA ILE A 45 -43.37 -14.99 -18.09
C ILE A 45 -42.30 -13.89 -18.21
N LYS A 46 -42.63 -12.66 -17.83
CA LYS A 46 -41.70 -11.51 -17.83
C LYS A 46 -41.38 -11.00 -16.43
N ASP A 47 -42.18 -11.37 -15.43
CA ASP A 47 -42.09 -10.75 -14.10
C ASP A 47 -41.55 -11.66 -12.98
N ARG A 48 -41.04 -12.86 -13.30
CA ARG A 48 -40.46 -13.79 -12.31
C ARG A 48 -39.05 -14.31 -12.60
N ILE A 49 -38.43 -13.90 -13.71
CA ILE A 49 -36.96 -13.84 -13.73
C ILE A 49 -36.66 -12.59 -12.91
N ALA A 50 -36.54 -12.78 -11.60
CA ALA A 50 -36.02 -11.75 -10.71
C ALA A 50 -34.82 -11.15 -11.42
N LYS A 51 -34.88 -9.83 -11.69
CA LYS A 51 -33.73 -9.06 -12.17
C LYS A 51 -32.54 -9.52 -11.34
N LEU A 52 -31.66 -10.32 -11.93
CA LEU A 52 -30.33 -10.50 -11.40
C LEU A 52 -29.77 -9.09 -11.36
N GLU A 53 -29.82 -8.45 -10.20
CA GLU A 53 -29.17 -7.17 -9.97
C GLU A 53 -27.68 -7.47 -10.12
N LEU A 54 -27.20 -7.36 -11.36
CA LEU A 54 -25.81 -7.54 -11.69
C LEU A 54 -25.04 -6.54 -10.84
N ARG A 55 -24.13 -7.06 -10.01
CA ARG A 55 -23.21 -6.22 -9.25
C ARG A 55 -22.52 -5.28 -10.23
N LYS A 56 -22.56 -3.97 -9.95
CA LYS A 56 -21.81 -3.00 -10.78
C LYS A 56 -20.31 -3.33 -10.68
N PRO A 57 -19.55 -3.19 -11.78
CA PRO A 57 -18.11 -3.41 -11.77
C PRO A 57 -17.44 -2.42 -10.82
N ASP A 58 -16.43 -2.88 -10.09
CA ASP A 58 -15.63 -2.04 -9.20
C ASP A 58 -14.95 -0.94 -10.04
N TYR A 59 -14.73 0.25 -9.47
CA TYR A 59 -14.32 1.43 -10.25
C TYR A 59 -13.08 1.17 -11.12
N TYR A 60 -12.04 0.49 -10.60
CA TYR A 60 -10.80 0.16 -11.32
C TYR A 60 -10.98 -0.78 -12.52
N THR A 61 -12.12 -1.47 -12.62
CA THR A 61 -12.49 -2.32 -13.78
C THR A 61 -13.34 -1.56 -14.81
N GLY A 62 -13.47 -0.25 -14.65
CA GLY A 62 -14.21 0.62 -15.56
C GLY A 62 -13.55 0.76 -16.93
N ALA A 63 -14.26 1.44 -17.85
CA ALA A 63 -13.74 1.69 -19.19
C ALA A 63 -12.41 2.48 -19.13
N PRO A 64 -11.36 2.06 -19.88
CA PRO A 64 -10.04 2.69 -19.85
C PRO A 64 -10.06 4.21 -20.03
N TRP A 65 -10.78 4.72 -21.03
CA TRP A 65 -10.87 6.17 -21.29
C TRP A 65 -11.48 6.96 -20.14
N LYS A 66 -12.41 6.35 -19.41
CA LYS A 66 -13.00 6.98 -18.23
C LYS A 66 -11.99 7.02 -17.09
N LEU A 67 -11.25 5.92 -16.87
CA LEU A 67 -10.20 5.85 -15.86
C LEU A 67 -9.10 6.86 -16.13
N ILE A 68 -8.57 6.91 -17.36
CA ILE A 68 -7.56 7.89 -17.78
C ILE A 68 -8.03 9.31 -17.49
N ARG A 69 -9.26 9.65 -17.88
CA ARG A 69 -9.80 11.00 -17.64
C ARG A 69 -9.94 11.30 -16.14
N ASP A 70 -10.57 10.41 -15.39
CA ASP A 70 -10.85 10.61 -13.97
C ASP A 70 -9.53 10.67 -13.17
N ASP A 71 -8.52 9.86 -13.52
CA ASP A 71 -7.19 9.86 -12.92
C ASP A 71 -6.33 11.05 -13.34
N ALA A 72 -6.44 11.53 -14.59
CA ALA A 72 -5.77 12.76 -15.03
C ALA A 72 -6.31 13.98 -14.29
N ILE A 73 -7.64 14.05 -14.06
CA ILE A 73 -8.23 15.10 -13.21
C ILE A 73 -7.69 14.99 -11.78
N LEU A 74 -7.58 13.78 -11.23
CA LEU A 74 -7.01 13.57 -9.90
C LEU A 74 -5.53 13.96 -9.83
N PHE A 75 -4.76 13.68 -10.88
CA PHE A 75 -3.36 14.08 -11.02
C PHE A 75 -3.24 15.62 -10.99
N VAL A 76 -3.98 16.31 -11.85
CA VAL A 76 -3.98 17.78 -11.94
C VAL A 76 -4.37 18.42 -10.61
N ARG A 77 -5.38 17.87 -9.93
CA ARG A 77 -5.81 18.35 -8.61
C ARG A 77 -4.71 18.25 -7.55
N ASN A 78 -3.78 17.32 -7.69
CA ASN A 78 -2.69 17.12 -6.74
C ASN A 78 -1.38 17.82 -7.15
N ILE A 79 -1.28 18.47 -8.32
CA ILE A 79 -0.09 19.23 -8.76
C ILE A 79 0.51 20.14 -7.66
N PRO A 80 -0.27 20.87 -6.83
CA PRO A 80 0.28 21.69 -5.76
C PRO A 80 1.16 20.93 -4.74
N TYR A 81 1.03 19.61 -4.66
CA TYR A 81 1.80 18.74 -3.77
C TYR A 81 3.04 18.13 -4.43
N LEU A 82 3.34 18.41 -5.71
CA LEU A 82 4.58 17.94 -6.36
C LEU A 82 5.82 18.43 -5.63
N LEU A 83 5.79 19.64 -5.08
CA LEU A 83 6.86 20.15 -4.24
C LEU A 83 7.08 19.30 -2.99
N GLY A 84 6.01 18.70 -2.44
CA GLY A 84 6.05 17.79 -1.30
C GLY A 84 6.64 16.40 -1.58
N ILE A 85 7.11 16.12 -2.80
CA ILE A 85 7.87 14.90 -3.12
C ILE A 85 9.30 15.00 -2.56
N VAL A 86 9.94 16.15 -2.80
CA VAL A 86 11.35 16.41 -2.48
C VAL A 86 11.49 17.33 -1.26
N LEU A 87 10.51 18.22 -1.03
CA LEU A 87 10.38 18.90 0.26
C LEU A 87 9.80 17.86 1.24
N PRO A 88 10.55 17.50 2.28
CA PRO A 88 11.17 18.44 3.20
C PRO A 88 12.64 18.13 3.46
N LEU A 89 13.55 18.91 2.86
CA LEU A 89 14.87 19.13 3.47
C LEU A 89 14.76 19.78 4.88
N PHE A 90 13.57 20.01 5.44
CA PHE A 90 13.34 20.91 6.58
C PHE A 90 12.45 20.35 7.70
N GLU A 91 11.91 19.13 7.58
CA GLU A 91 11.22 18.50 8.70
C GLU A 91 12.29 18.00 9.66
N LYS A 92 12.53 18.73 10.75
CA LYS A 92 13.52 18.38 11.78
C LYS A 92 13.12 17.06 12.44
N PRO A 93 13.73 15.91 12.12
CA PRO A 93 13.60 14.74 12.97
C PRO A 93 14.45 15.02 14.22
N PRO A 94 14.38 14.18 15.27
CA PRO A 94 15.26 14.35 16.42
C PRO A 94 16.73 14.44 15.96
N THR A 95 17.49 15.37 16.55
CA THR A 95 18.91 15.63 16.24
C THR A 95 19.73 14.35 16.34
N ARG A 96 20.39 13.95 15.25
CA ARG A 96 21.21 12.73 15.19
C ARG A 96 22.51 12.96 14.43
N SER A 97 23.50 12.12 14.72
CA SER A 97 24.81 12.08 14.06
C SER A 97 25.08 10.66 13.59
N PHE A 98 25.74 10.48 12.46
CA PHE A 98 26.27 9.19 12.00
C PHE A 98 27.80 9.30 11.84
N ASP A 99 28.50 8.19 12.01
CA ASP A 99 29.95 8.13 11.89
C ASP A 99 30.33 7.92 10.41
N ILE A 100 31.14 8.82 9.87
CA ILE A 100 31.76 8.63 8.56
C ILE A 100 33.19 8.14 8.80
N GLU A 101 33.57 7.05 8.12
CA GLU A 101 34.87 6.42 8.26
C GLU A 101 36.01 7.46 8.14
N ARG A 102 36.89 7.49 9.15
CA ARG A 102 38.03 8.41 9.19
C ARG A 102 39.17 7.81 8.38
N THR A 103 39.29 8.26 7.14
CA THR A 103 40.57 8.23 6.44
C THR A 103 41.51 9.24 7.10
N ASP A 104 42.32 8.73 8.03
CA ASP A 104 43.46 9.44 8.58
C ASP A 104 44.47 9.62 7.44
N ASP A 105 44.53 10.81 6.82
CA ASP A 105 45.70 11.36 6.08
C ASP A 105 45.33 12.52 5.12
N GLN A 106 44.46 13.45 5.52
CA GLN A 106 44.22 14.66 4.71
C GLN A 106 44.44 15.94 5.53
N GLY A 107 45.05 16.95 4.89
CA GLY A 107 45.58 18.15 5.56
C GLY A 107 44.53 18.99 6.32
N PHE A 108 45.00 19.87 7.20
CA PHE A 108 44.19 20.65 8.15
C PHE A 108 42.98 21.39 7.52
N SER A 109 43.13 21.98 6.34
CA SER A 109 42.06 22.70 5.64
C SER A 109 40.98 21.77 5.09
N ILE A 110 41.36 20.59 4.59
CA ILE A 110 40.44 19.57 4.08
C ILE A 110 39.61 19.01 5.25
N ASN A 111 40.26 18.75 6.38
CA ASN A 111 39.57 18.30 7.59
C ASN A 111 38.54 19.32 8.11
N ARG A 112 38.81 20.62 7.97
CA ARG A 112 37.85 21.67 8.35
C ARG A 112 36.63 21.68 7.43
N LEU A 113 36.83 21.65 6.11
CA LEU A 113 35.73 21.60 5.12
C LEU A 113 34.91 20.32 5.28
N ARG A 114 35.58 19.17 5.48
CA ARG A 114 34.93 17.90 5.77
C ARG A 114 34.05 17.98 7.01
N ARG A 115 34.55 18.49 8.14
CA ARG A 115 33.73 18.66 9.37
C ARG A 115 32.52 19.57 9.16
N GLN A 116 32.66 20.64 8.37
CA GLN A 116 31.54 21.52 8.03
C GLN A 116 30.50 20.80 7.18
N PHE A 117 30.94 20.01 6.20
CA PHE A 117 30.07 19.18 5.39
C PHE A 117 29.39 18.09 6.21
N GLU A 118 30.11 17.40 7.10
CA GLU A 118 29.56 16.39 8.01
C GLU A 118 28.47 16.98 8.90
N ALA A 119 28.72 18.14 9.51
CA ALA A 119 27.74 18.85 10.33
C ALA A 119 26.51 19.30 9.52
N PHE A 120 26.71 19.72 8.27
CA PHE A 120 25.62 20.01 7.35
C PHE A 120 24.83 18.75 6.99
N ALA A 121 25.51 17.67 6.62
CA ALA A 121 24.90 16.45 6.16
C ALA A 121 24.09 15.77 7.27
N GLN A 122 24.64 15.68 8.48
CA GLN A 122 23.96 15.15 9.67
C GLN A 122 22.68 15.92 10.05
N ARG A 123 22.55 17.17 9.60
CA ARG A 123 21.34 17.97 9.82
C ARG A 123 20.17 17.57 8.91
N TYR A 124 20.46 16.96 7.76
CA TYR A 124 19.49 16.78 6.67
C TYR A 124 19.36 15.34 6.15
N PHE A 125 20.38 14.51 6.37
CA PHE A 125 20.49 13.13 5.89
C PHE A 125 20.82 12.23 7.08
N HIS A 126 19.84 11.52 7.64
CA HIS A 126 20.05 10.80 8.90
C HIS A 126 20.57 9.39 8.67
N SER A 127 20.38 8.83 7.48
CA SER A 127 21.05 7.59 7.05
C SER A 127 22.30 7.86 6.21
N GLY A 128 22.75 9.12 6.14
CA GLY A 128 23.99 9.50 5.48
C GLY A 128 23.99 9.04 4.01
N PRO A 129 25.02 8.32 3.53
CA PRO A 129 25.12 7.86 2.14
C PRO A 129 23.95 7.01 1.64
N LEU A 130 23.14 6.42 2.53
CA LEU A 130 21.97 5.64 2.14
C LEU A 130 20.79 6.54 1.71
N ASP A 131 20.75 7.81 2.10
CA ASP A 131 19.68 8.71 1.70
C ASP A 131 19.81 9.09 0.22
N GLU A 132 18.70 9.07 -0.53
CA GLU A 132 18.69 9.23 -1.99
C GLU A 132 19.25 10.60 -2.44
N LEU A 133 19.08 11.63 -1.61
CA LEU A 133 19.55 13.00 -1.90
C LEU A 133 20.85 13.35 -1.16
N TYR A 134 21.46 12.40 -0.44
CA TYR A 134 22.75 12.65 0.22
C TYR A 134 23.79 13.02 -0.84
N PRO A 135 24.60 14.07 -0.65
CA PRO A 135 25.57 14.56 -1.65
C PRO A 135 26.82 13.65 -1.79
N SER A 136 26.61 12.37 -2.09
CA SER A 136 27.64 11.44 -2.56
C SER A 136 27.84 11.60 -4.07
N PHE A 137 28.98 11.16 -4.58
CA PHE A 137 29.24 11.17 -6.03
C PHE A 137 28.19 10.37 -6.81
N ALA A 138 27.76 9.23 -6.30
CA ALA A 138 26.78 8.36 -6.95
C ALA A 138 25.37 8.99 -6.97
N ASN A 139 24.92 9.59 -5.86
CA ASN A 139 23.65 10.32 -5.85
C ASN A 139 23.69 11.57 -6.73
N ILE A 140 24.80 12.33 -6.73
CA ILE A 140 24.97 13.50 -7.61
C ILE A 140 24.92 13.07 -9.08
N TYR A 141 25.52 11.93 -9.41
CA TYR A 141 25.45 11.33 -10.73
C TYR A 141 23.97 11.04 -11.11
N ASP A 142 23.25 10.28 -10.28
CA ASP A 142 21.85 9.93 -10.53
C ASP A 142 20.96 11.17 -10.67
N MET A 143 21.09 12.14 -9.75
CA MET A 143 20.35 13.41 -9.79
C MET A 143 20.63 14.22 -11.06
N THR A 144 21.89 14.24 -11.52
CA THR A 144 22.29 14.98 -12.72
C THR A 144 21.65 14.37 -13.96
N PHE A 145 21.69 13.05 -14.10
CA PHE A 145 21.07 12.35 -15.23
C PHE A 145 19.54 12.48 -15.20
N HIS A 146 18.91 12.40 -14.03
CA HIS A 146 17.48 12.68 -13.91
C HIS A 146 17.12 14.12 -14.30
N LEU A 147 17.93 15.12 -13.95
CA LEU A 147 17.73 16.51 -14.37
C LEU A 147 17.83 16.65 -15.91
N ILE A 148 18.84 16.02 -16.52
CA ILE A 148 19.00 15.99 -17.98
C ILE A 148 17.76 15.35 -18.63
N LEU A 149 17.30 14.21 -18.11
CA LEU A 149 16.12 13.51 -18.60
C LEU A 149 14.86 14.38 -18.47
N ILE A 150 14.62 15.04 -17.33
CA ILE A 150 13.48 15.93 -17.14
C ILE A 150 13.45 17.01 -18.23
N ILE A 151 14.60 17.66 -18.48
CA ILE A 151 14.70 18.71 -19.50
C ILE A 151 14.45 18.12 -20.89
N ALA A 152 15.17 17.06 -21.27
CA ALA A 152 15.08 16.45 -22.59
C ALA A 152 13.67 15.90 -22.89
N GLN A 153 13.06 15.20 -21.94
CA GLN A 153 11.72 14.62 -22.07
C GLN A 153 10.64 15.70 -22.13
N SER A 154 10.76 16.76 -21.32
CA SER A 154 9.85 17.91 -21.39
C SER A 154 9.94 18.60 -22.76
N THR A 155 11.15 18.85 -23.25
CA THR A 155 11.37 19.44 -24.58
C THR A 155 10.79 18.54 -25.67
N PHE A 156 10.99 17.22 -25.60
CA PHE A 156 10.43 16.27 -26.55
C PHE A 156 8.89 16.32 -26.56
N LEU A 157 8.23 16.25 -25.39
CA LEU A 157 6.77 16.31 -25.30
C LEU A 157 6.21 17.65 -25.80
N ILE A 158 6.86 18.77 -25.47
CA ILE A 158 6.48 20.11 -25.96
C ILE A 158 6.63 20.20 -27.48
N SER A 159 7.62 19.51 -28.06
CA SER A 159 7.85 19.53 -29.52
C SER A 159 6.77 18.79 -30.32
N LEU A 160 6.09 17.78 -29.73
CA LEU A 160 5.19 16.87 -30.46
C LEU A 160 4.10 17.58 -31.30
N PRO A 161 3.38 18.60 -30.80
CA PRO A 161 2.36 19.30 -31.60
C PRO A 161 2.95 20.03 -32.83
N PHE A 162 4.21 20.45 -32.75
CA PHE A 162 4.90 21.20 -33.80
C PHE A 162 5.54 20.28 -34.85
N LEU A 163 5.59 18.97 -34.62
CA LEU A 163 6.16 18.01 -35.58
C LEU A 163 5.38 17.96 -36.91
N SER A 164 4.12 18.39 -36.90
CA SER A 164 3.27 18.49 -38.10
C SER A 164 3.79 19.48 -39.15
N PHE A 165 4.67 20.42 -38.78
CA PHE A 165 5.29 21.37 -39.70
C PHE A 165 6.49 20.81 -40.49
N PHE A 166 6.94 19.59 -40.15
CA PHE A 166 8.15 18.99 -40.72
C PHE A 166 7.84 17.80 -41.62
N SER A 167 8.80 17.42 -42.48
CA SER A 167 8.66 16.24 -43.32
C SER A 167 8.68 14.96 -42.48
N PHE A 168 7.93 13.94 -42.93
CA PHE A 168 7.82 12.66 -42.23
C PHE A 168 9.18 12.04 -41.88
N ASN A 169 10.14 12.06 -42.81
CA ASN A 169 11.48 11.50 -42.57
C ASN A 169 12.23 12.22 -41.45
N LEU A 170 12.12 13.54 -41.37
CA LEU A 170 12.76 14.33 -40.31
C LEU A 170 12.11 14.05 -38.96
N VAL A 171 10.78 13.92 -38.93
CA VAL A 171 10.03 13.55 -37.71
C VAL A 171 10.45 12.18 -37.21
N VAL A 172 10.51 11.18 -38.09
CA VAL A 172 10.96 9.82 -37.73
C VAL A 172 12.40 9.83 -37.23
N ALA A 173 13.31 10.52 -37.91
CA ALA A 173 14.71 10.63 -37.48
C ALA A 173 14.84 11.30 -36.12
N TYR A 174 14.07 12.37 -35.87
CA TYR A 174 14.02 13.06 -34.58
C TYR A 174 13.53 12.14 -33.45
N ILE A 175 12.43 11.41 -33.66
CA ILE A 175 11.88 10.47 -32.67
C ILE A 175 12.89 9.35 -32.38
N ILE A 176 13.48 8.75 -33.41
CA ILE A 176 14.49 7.68 -33.24
C ILE A 176 15.70 8.22 -32.48
N GLY A 177 16.19 9.40 -32.85
CA GLY A 177 17.33 10.05 -32.19
C GLY A 177 17.06 10.32 -30.71
N PHE A 178 15.88 10.86 -30.39
CA PHE A 178 15.46 11.09 -29.01
C PHE A 178 15.31 9.79 -28.22
N VAL A 179 14.60 8.79 -28.75
CA VAL A 179 14.40 7.50 -28.09
C VAL A 179 15.75 6.82 -27.83
N THR A 180 16.67 6.86 -28.80
CA THR A 180 18.01 6.29 -28.68
C THR A 180 18.81 7.00 -27.59
N LEU A 181 18.82 8.34 -27.58
CA LEU A 181 19.50 9.12 -26.55
C LEU A 181 18.93 8.86 -25.16
N ASN A 182 17.59 8.87 -25.03
CA ASN A 182 16.91 8.58 -23.78
C ASN A 182 17.26 7.17 -23.29
N TYR A 183 17.27 6.18 -24.17
CA TYR A 183 17.65 4.81 -23.85
C TYR A 183 19.08 4.73 -23.30
N PHE A 184 20.06 5.37 -23.95
CA PHE A 184 21.44 5.34 -23.46
C PHE A 184 21.62 6.02 -22.11
N VAL A 185 20.94 7.14 -21.89
CA VAL A 185 20.95 7.82 -20.59
C VAL A 185 20.30 6.96 -19.50
N CYS A 186 19.14 6.38 -19.79
CA CYS A 186 18.47 5.47 -18.87
C CYS A 186 19.28 4.19 -18.63
N TYR A 187 19.99 3.67 -19.63
CA TYR A 187 20.89 2.53 -19.45
C TYR A 187 22.01 2.85 -18.45
N ALA A 188 22.57 4.06 -18.50
CA ALA A 188 23.58 4.50 -17.55
C ALA A 188 23.05 4.57 -16.10
N LEU A 189 21.80 5.02 -15.91
CA LEU A 189 21.12 5.04 -14.60
C LEU A 189 20.74 3.63 -14.11
N ASN A 190 20.13 2.83 -14.99
CA ASN A 190 19.62 1.51 -14.66
C ASN A 190 20.73 0.49 -14.45
N GLY A 191 21.93 0.73 -14.98
CA GLY A 191 23.05 -0.21 -14.87
C GLY A 191 22.78 -1.55 -15.54
N TYR A 192 23.74 -2.47 -15.37
CA TYR A 192 23.63 -3.82 -15.93
C TYR A 192 23.02 -4.78 -14.91
N MET A 193 21.74 -5.11 -15.12
CA MET A 193 20.98 -6.10 -14.31
C MET A 193 20.18 -7.01 -15.25
N PRO A 194 20.79 -8.12 -15.74
CA PRO A 194 20.17 -8.99 -16.74
C PRO A 194 18.92 -9.71 -16.20
N ASP A 195 18.97 -10.14 -14.94
CA ASP A 195 17.87 -10.87 -14.28
C ASP A 195 16.76 -9.95 -13.77
N GLY A 196 16.97 -8.62 -13.82
CA GLY A 196 16.00 -7.63 -13.36
C GLY A 196 15.85 -7.52 -11.84
N TYR A 197 16.76 -8.13 -11.07
CA TYR A 197 16.84 -7.95 -9.62
C TYR A 197 18.30 -7.92 -9.13
N ILE A 198 18.49 -7.40 -7.92
CA ILE A 198 19.76 -7.43 -7.17
C ILE A 198 19.48 -7.79 -5.70
N GLN A 199 20.47 -8.32 -5.00
CA GLN A 199 20.38 -8.57 -3.55
C GLN A 199 20.95 -7.39 -2.76
N SER A 200 20.69 -7.30 -1.46
CA SER A 200 21.35 -6.35 -0.57
C SER A 200 22.84 -6.66 -0.40
N THR A 201 23.60 -5.71 0.13
CA THR A 201 25.02 -5.86 0.44
C THR A 201 25.25 -7.00 1.41
N ASP A 202 26.36 -7.71 1.16
CA ASP A 202 26.85 -8.74 2.05
C ASP A 202 27.56 -8.06 3.23
N PHE A 203 26.76 -7.62 4.19
CA PHE A 203 27.27 -7.07 5.44
C PHE A 203 27.99 -8.17 6.23
N PRO A 204 28.96 -7.84 7.10
CA PRO A 204 29.66 -8.84 7.91
C PRO A 204 28.73 -9.76 8.70
N GLU A 205 27.59 -9.25 9.13
CA GLU A 205 26.57 -9.97 9.90
C GLU A 205 25.55 -10.72 9.02
N ALA A 206 25.57 -10.54 7.69
CA ALA A 206 24.54 -11.07 6.80
C ALA A 206 24.47 -12.60 6.79
N SER A 207 25.60 -13.29 6.98
CA SER A 207 25.63 -14.75 7.12
C SER A 207 24.87 -15.25 8.35
N LEU A 208 24.97 -14.53 9.47
CA LEU A 208 24.22 -14.84 10.68
C LEU A 208 22.71 -14.64 10.45
N TRP A 209 22.33 -13.58 9.75
CA TRP A 209 20.93 -13.33 9.41
C TRP A 209 20.35 -14.42 8.51
N ASP A 210 21.14 -14.94 7.57
CA ASP A 210 20.72 -16.06 6.71
C ASP A 210 20.49 -17.33 7.52
N GLU A 211 21.32 -17.61 8.53
CA GLU A 211 21.14 -18.76 9.42
C GLU A 211 19.92 -18.60 10.34
N GLU A 212 19.73 -17.42 10.94
CA GLU A 212 18.64 -17.14 11.87
C GLU A 212 17.28 -17.02 11.18
N HIS A 213 17.25 -16.57 9.93
CA HIS A 213 16.02 -16.25 9.18
C HIS A 213 15.91 -16.99 7.84
N ASN A 214 16.53 -18.17 7.72
CA ASN A 214 16.48 -19.00 6.51
C ASN A 214 15.06 -19.33 6.01
N LYS A 215 14.06 -19.33 6.90
CA LYS A 215 12.65 -19.59 6.60
C LYS A 215 11.89 -18.37 6.05
N GLU A 216 12.51 -17.20 6.05
CA GLU A 216 11.92 -15.97 5.52
C GLU A 216 12.51 -15.62 4.14
N GLN A 217 11.73 -14.92 3.33
CA GLN A 217 12.19 -14.33 2.07
C GLN A 217 11.69 -12.89 1.98
N TRP A 218 12.61 -11.93 1.86
CA TRP A 218 12.28 -10.51 1.78
C TRP A 218 12.51 -9.99 0.36
N ILE A 219 11.48 -9.37 -0.20
CA ILE A 219 11.45 -8.87 -1.57
C ILE A 219 11.03 -7.41 -1.53
N PHE A 220 11.76 -6.56 -2.24
CA PHE A 220 11.48 -5.14 -2.41
C PHE A 220 11.24 -4.84 -3.89
N LEU A 221 10.18 -4.07 -4.20
CA LEU A 221 9.94 -3.54 -5.55
C LEU A 221 9.89 -2.01 -5.48
N ASN A 222 10.81 -1.37 -6.22
CA ASN A 222 10.99 0.08 -6.20
C ASN A 222 9.93 0.83 -7.01
N GLY A 223 9.95 2.15 -6.83
CA GLY A 223 9.13 3.09 -7.57
C GLY A 223 9.77 3.62 -8.86
N VAL A 224 9.14 4.66 -9.40
CA VAL A 224 9.65 5.43 -10.53
C VAL A 224 11.00 6.08 -10.22
N ALA A 225 11.77 6.36 -11.28
CA ALA A 225 12.99 7.14 -11.20
C ALA A 225 14.07 6.57 -10.28
N VAL A 226 14.19 5.24 -10.24
CA VAL A 226 15.21 4.56 -9.43
C VAL A 226 16.19 3.83 -10.35
N GLY A 227 17.45 4.27 -10.33
CA GLY A 227 18.56 3.58 -10.96
C GLY A 227 19.11 2.43 -10.09
N GLN A 228 20.16 1.76 -10.57
CA GLN A 228 20.80 0.65 -9.85
C GLN A 228 21.29 1.08 -8.46
N HIS A 229 21.89 2.27 -8.36
CA HIS A 229 22.48 2.77 -7.14
C HIS A 229 21.43 3.06 -6.07
N TRP A 230 20.37 3.82 -6.39
CA TRP A 230 19.26 4.04 -5.46
C TRP A 230 18.55 2.75 -5.06
N LEU A 231 18.32 1.81 -5.99
CA LEU A 231 17.74 0.51 -5.65
C LEU A 231 18.60 -0.22 -4.61
N ARG A 232 19.92 -0.26 -4.83
CA ARG A 232 20.87 -0.89 -3.89
C ARG A 232 20.83 -0.21 -2.53
N SER A 233 20.82 1.12 -2.51
CA SER A 233 20.71 1.89 -1.28
C SER A 233 19.41 1.62 -0.51
N ASN A 234 18.28 1.48 -1.21
CA ASN A 234 17.00 1.15 -0.60
C ASN A 234 17.01 -0.24 0.05
N ILE A 235 17.47 -1.28 -0.66
CA ILE A 235 17.51 -2.63 -0.10
C ILE A 235 18.54 -2.79 1.01
N ASP A 236 19.67 -2.07 0.93
CA ASP A 236 20.67 -2.03 2.00
C ASP A 236 20.09 -1.39 3.25
N ARG A 237 19.39 -0.26 3.09
CA ARG A 237 18.70 0.40 4.21
C ARG A 237 17.63 -0.48 4.83
N ILE A 238 16.81 -1.19 4.04
CA ILE A 238 15.83 -2.16 4.54
C ILE A 238 16.54 -3.30 5.27
N SER A 239 17.61 -3.84 4.68
CA SER A 239 18.40 -4.95 5.23
C SER A 239 18.99 -4.60 6.61
N LEU A 240 19.58 -3.41 6.76
CA LEU A 240 20.11 -2.91 8.03
C LEU A 240 19.04 -2.59 9.07
N THR A 241 17.80 -2.33 8.62
CA THR A 241 16.66 -2.03 9.51
C THR A 241 16.10 -3.29 10.16
N PHE A 242 15.94 -4.33 9.35
CA PHE A 242 15.27 -5.57 9.76
C PHE A 242 16.24 -6.72 9.98
N HIS A 243 17.51 -6.60 9.62
CA HIS A 243 18.52 -7.66 9.70
C HIS A 243 18.11 -8.91 8.93
N ARG A 244 17.72 -8.73 7.66
CA ARG A 244 17.52 -9.80 6.67
C ARG A 244 18.14 -9.40 5.34
N ARG A 245 18.54 -10.37 4.52
CA ARG A 245 18.82 -10.09 3.11
C ARG A 245 17.55 -9.76 2.37
N VAL A 246 17.65 -8.78 1.47
CA VAL A 246 16.51 -8.30 0.69
C VAL A 246 16.83 -8.43 -0.80
N ILE A 247 15.92 -9.03 -1.56
CA ILE A 247 15.97 -9.04 -3.02
C ILE A 247 15.25 -7.80 -3.53
N GLY A 248 15.96 -6.89 -4.17
CA GLY A 248 15.39 -5.73 -4.88
C GLY A 248 15.08 -6.07 -6.32
N VAL A 249 13.80 -6.13 -6.66
CA VAL A 249 13.33 -6.23 -8.05
C VAL A 249 13.31 -4.85 -8.66
N HIS A 250 13.95 -4.70 -9.82
CA HIS A 250 14.20 -3.42 -10.45
C HIS A 250 13.08 -3.03 -11.42
N ASN A 251 12.23 -2.11 -11.00
CA ASN A 251 11.40 -1.32 -11.90
C ASN A 251 12.28 -0.28 -12.60
N LYS A 252 12.64 -0.56 -13.85
CA LYS A 252 13.62 0.22 -14.63
C LYS A 252 13.04 1.59 -14.97
N THR A 253 13.84 2.64 -14.75
CA THR A 253 13.43 4.00 -15.11
C THR A 253 13.66 4.27 -16.60
N ALA A 254 12.63 4.77 -17.28
CA ALA A 254 12.71 5.44 -18.56
C ALA A 254 12.87 6.97 -18.41
N GLY A 255 13.08 7.44 -17.17
CA GLY A 255 13.12 8.83 -16.72
C GLY A 255 11.79 9.29 -16.15
N ILE A 256 11.86 10.19 -15.17
CA ILE A 256 10.73 10.60 -14.30
C ILE A 256 9.44 10.88 -15.07
N ILE A 257 9.51 11.58 -16.21
CA ILE A 257 8.32 11.98 -16.96
C ILE A 257 7.66 10.76 -17.64
N PHE A 258 8.46 9.91 -18.28
CA PHE A 258 7.95 8.70 -18.92
C PHE A 258 7.50 7.66 -17.91
N ASP A 259 8.19 7.54 -16.77
CA ASP A 259 7.77 6.66 -15.68
C ASP A 259 6.38 7.08 -15.15
N VAL A 260 6.14 8.38 -14.93
CA VAL A 260 4.82 8.88 -14.48
C VAL A 260 3.73 8.61 -15.51
N ILE A 261 4.03 8.76 -16.80
CA ILE A 261 3.09 8.43 -17.89
C ILE A 261 2.81 6.92 -17.89
N GLN A 262 3.85 6.10 -17.79
CA GLN A 262 3.74 4.65 -17.72
C GLN A 262 2.89 4.23 -16.52
N CYS A 263 3.15 4.79 -15.33
CA CYS A 263 2.36 4.58 -14.12
C CYS A 263 0.86 4.86 -14.34
N LEU A 264 0.53 5.99 -14.96
CA LEU A 264 -0.85 6.36 -15.27
C LEU A 264 -1.49 5.34 -16.24
N LEU A 265 -0.76 4.94 -17.28
CA LEU A 265 -1.25 3.98 -18.27
C LEU A 265 -1.43 2.59 -17.66
N GLU A 266 -0.45 2.07 -16.92
CA GLU A 266 -0.55 0.78 -16.21
C GLU A 266 -1.77 0.75 -15.31
N ARG A 267 -1.98 1.82 -14.54
CA ARG A 267 -3.10 1.92 -13.60
C ARG A 267 -4.47 1.98 -14.27
N CYS A 268 -4.56 2.60 -15.46
CA CYS A 268 -5.82 2.81 -16.16
C CYS A 268 -6.15 1.73 -17.19
N LEU A 269 -5.12 1.12 -17.79
CA LEU A 269 -5.23 0.06 -18.80
C LEU A 269 -5.07 -1.34 -18.19
N TYR A 270 -4.56 -1.43 -16.96
CA TYR A 270 -4.37 -2.68 -16.20
C TYR A 270 -3.51 -3.69 -16.97
N PHE A 271 -2.24 -3.36 -17.18
CA PHE A 271 -1.25 -4.30 -17.73
C PHE A 271 -0.03 -4.34 -16.80
N GLY A 272 0.63 -5.49 -16.75
CA GLY A 272 1.89 -5.65 -16.02
C GLY A 272 3.08 -5.66 -16.97
N THR A 273 4.08 -4.86 -16.61
CA THR A 273 5.39 -4.70 -17.25
C THR A 273 6.26 -5.95 -17.08
N SER A 274 7.44 -5.96 -17.70
CA SER A 274 8.40 -7.07 -17.59
C SER A 274 8.91 -7.26 -16.15
N ASP A 275 9.19 -6.16 -15.46
CA ASP A 275 9.59 -6.10 -14.05
C ASP A 275 8.46 -6.58 -13.10
N THR A 276 7.21 -6.14 -13.33
CA THR A 276 6.04 -6.66 -12.61
C THR A 276 5.93 -8.19 -12.73
N ARG A 277 6.18 -8.74 -13.92
CA ARG A 277 6.14 -10.19 -14.18
C ARG A 277 7.31 -10.94 -13.55
N ALA A 278 8.50 -10.37 -13.57
CA ALA A 278 9.67 -10.93 -12.89
C ALA A 278 9.45 -10.96 -11.37
N CYS A 279 8.90 -9.87 -10.79
CA CYS A 279 8.55 -9.81 -9.38
C CYS A 279 7.49 -10.86 -9.01
N PHE A 280 6.44 -11.00 -9.84
CA PHE A 280 5.44 -12.06 -9.67
C PHE A 280 6.07 -13.45 -9.63
N ALA A 281 6.98 -13.76 -10.57
CA ALA A 281 7.65 -15.06 -10.62
C ALA A 281 8.48 -15.32 -9.35
N LEU A 282 9.26 -14.34 -8.90
CA LEU A 282 10.06 -14.43 -7.67
C LEU A 282 9.21 -14.67 -6.42
N ILE A 283 8.09 -13.94 -6.28
CA ILE A 283 7.17 -14.11 -5.14
C ILE A 283 6.49 -15.48 -5.22
N SER A 284 6.02 -15.87 -6.40
CA SER A 284 5.37 -17.16 -6.64
C SER A 284 6.28 -18.33 -6.26
N GLU A 285 7.54 -18.30 -6.71
CA GLU A 285 8.56 -19.29 -6.37
C GLU A 285 8.82 -19.32 -4.85
N ALA A 286 9.03 -18.16 -4.23
CA ALA A 286 9.28 -18.07 -2.79
C ALA A 286 8.11 -18.61 -1.95
N LEU A 287 6.86 -18.38 -2.36
CA LEU A 287 5.67 -18.86 -1.66
C LEU A 287 5.51 -20.38 -1.75
N MET A 288 5.86 -20.95 -2.90
CA MET A 288 5.79 -22.40 -3.15
C MET A 288 6.97 -23.16 -2.56
N HIS A 289 8.06 -22.48 -2.20
CA HIS A 289 9.23 -23.13 -1.61
C HIS A 289 8.86 -23.77 -0.24
N PRO A 290 9.14 -25.07 -0.04
CA PRO A 290 8.68 -25.80 1.14
C PRO A 290 9.34 -25.32 2.44
N GLU A 291 10.59 -24.86 2.38
CA GLU A 291 11.33 -24.36 3.54
C GLU A 291 10.98 -22.93 3.93
N LYS A 292 10.32 -22.18 3.03
CA LYS A 292 9.93 -20.80 3.29
C LYS A 292 8.56 -20.79 3.96
N GLU A 293 8.54 -20.35 5.21
CA GLU A 293 7.32 -20.21 6.01
C GLU A 293 6.73 -18.80 5.85
N LYS A 294 7.53 -17.82 5.42
CA LYS A 294 7.11 -16.42 5.30
C LYS A 294 7.76 -15.71 4.12
N VAL A 295 6.97 -14.92 3.41
CA VAL A 295 7.43 -14.03 2.34
C VAL A 295 6.99 -12.61 2.67
N VAL A 296 7.94 -11.69 2.78
CA VAL A 296 7.68 -10.27 3.07
C VAL A 296 7.91 -9.46 1.80
N LEU A 297 6.86 -8.79 1.33
CA LEU A 297 6.90 -7.93 0.16
C LEU A 297 6.82 -6.46 0.58
N ILE A 298 7.87 -5.71 0.30
CA ILE A 298 7.94 -4.27 0.51
C ILE A 298 7.81 -3.56 -0.84
N LEU A 299 6.93 -2.57 -0.92
CA LEU A 299 6.61 -1.86 -2.16
C LEU A 299 6.73 -0.35 -1.94
N HIS A 300 7.35 0.36 -2.86
CA HIS A 300 7.44 1.83 -2.80
C HIS A 300 6.85 2.49 -4.04
N SER A 301 6.06 3.56 -3.84
CA SER A 301 5.54 4.40 -4.93
C SER A 301 4.77 3.61 -6.00
N GLN A 302 5.23 3.63 -7.26
CA GLN A 302 4.70 2.82 -8.37
C GLN A 302 4.82 1.31 -8.11
N GLY A 303 5.85 0.82 -7.42
CA GLY A 303 5.93 -0.58 -7.02
C GLY A 303 4.70 -1.02 -6.20
N GLY A 304 4.04 -0.08 -5.51
CA GLY A 304 2.74 -0.33 -4.88
C GLY A 304 1.61 -0.65 -5.87
N LEU A 305 1.55 0.07 -7.00
CA LEU A 305 0.62 -0.23 -8.09
C LEU A 305 0.90 -1.59 -8.70
N GLU A 306 2.15 -1.86 -9.06
CA GLU A 306 2.58 -3.14 -9.62
C GLU A 306 2.28 -4.28 -8.65
N GLY A 307 2.54 -4.08 -7.36
CA GLY A 307 2.17 -5.00 -6.29
C GLY A 307 0.68 -5.27 -6.15
N SER A 308 -0.19 -4.31 -6.49
CA SER A 308 -1.64 -4.56 -6.53
C SER A 308 -2.04 -5.51 -7.68
N ILE A 309 -1.38 -5.38 -8.84
CA ILE A 309 -1.57 -6.27 -9.99
C ILE A 309 -1.01 -7.66 -9.67
N ILE A 310 0.20 -7.72 -9.10
CA ILE A 310 0.83 -8.98 -8.65
C ILE A 310 -0.07 -9.70 -7.65
N LEU A 311 -0.62 -8.98 -6.67
CA LEU A 311 -1.52 -9.56 -5.68
C LEU A 311 -2.77 -10.16 -6.33
N ASP A 312 -3.35 -9.49 -7.32
CA ASP A 312 -4.49 -10.04 -8.08
C ASP A 312 -4.09 -11.33 -8.83
N TRP A 313 -2.91 -11.38 -9.43
CA TRP A 313 -2.42 -12.60 -10.08
C TRP A 313 -2.17 -13.73 -9.08
N LEU A 314 -1.55 -13.44 -7.94
CA LEU A 314 -1.27 -14.42 -6.88
C LEU A 314 -2.56 -15.01 -6.32
N ILE A 315 -3.58 -14.17 -6.06
CA ILE A 315 -4.89 -14.62 -5.58
C ILE A 315 -5.58 -15.56 -6.57
N ASN A 316 -5.35 -15.38 -7.87
CA ASN A 316 -5.93 -16.23 -8.90
C ASN A 316 -5.14 -17.53 -9.15
N GLN A 317 -3.84 -17.56 -8.87
CA GLN A 317 -2.97 -18.72 -9.18
C GLN A 317 -2.65 -19.62 -8.00
N HIS A 318 -2.65 -19.09 -6.77
CA HIS A 318 -2.25 -19.84 -5.59
C HIS A 318 -3.41 -20.09 -4.63
N PRO A 319 -3.41 -21.25 -3.95
CA PRO A 319 -4.39 -21.52 -2.92
C PRO A 319 -4.11 -20.67 -1.68
N ARG A 320 -5.14 -20.54 -0.85
CA ARG A 320 -5.16 -19.59 0.26
C ARG A 320 -4.11 -19.86 1.33
N ASP A 321 -3.90 -21.11 1.67
CA ASP A 321 -2.92 -21.57 2.66
C ASP A 321 -1.50 -21.11 2.30
N ILE A 322 -1.16 -21.13 1.00
CA ILE A 322 0.11 -20.60 0.50
C ILE A 322 0.14 -19.07 0.59
N LEU A 323 -0.95 -18.40 0.21
CA LEU A 323 -1.07 -16.93 0.28
C LEU A 323 -1.00 -16.38 1.71
N GLN A 324 -1.30 -17.20 2.73
CA GLN A 324 -1.20 -16.79 4.13
C GLN A 324 0.25 -16.58 4.59
N LYS A 325 1.25 -17.11 3.87
CA LYS A 325 2.67 -16.85 4.11
C LYS A 325 3.11 -15.43 3.71
N LEU A 326 2.32 -14.75 2.88
CA LEU A 326 2.66 -13.43 2.34
C LEU A 326 2.26 -12.30 3.31
N GLU A 327 3.17 -11.37 3.54
CA GLU A 327 2.95 -10.09 4.22
C GLU A 327 3.32 -8.95 3.27
N ILE A 328 2.50 -7.89 3.21
CA ILE A 328 2.71 -6.77 2.26
C ILE A 328 2.80 -5.44 3.01
N TYR A 329 3.87 -4.71 2.79
CA TYR A 329 4.12 -3.38 3.36
C TYR A 329 4.38 -2.39 2.24
N THR A 330 3.59 -1.31 2.17
CA THR A 330 3.73 -0.32 1.09
C THR A 330 4.07 1.06 1.63
N PHE A 331 4.92 1.80 0.94
CA PHE A 331 5.29 3.18 1.25
C PHE A 331 4.95 4.10 0.07
N GLY A 332 4.20 5.17 0.29
CA GLY A 332 3.88 6.12 -0.78
C GLY A 332 3.07 5.54 -1.94
N ASN A 333 2.26 4.52 -1.69
CA ASN A 333 1.67 3.63 -2.70
C ASN A 333 0.77 4.35 -3.75
N ALA A 334 1.09 4.17 -5.04
CA ALA A 334 0.38 4.75 -6.18
C ALA A 334 -0.88 3.98 -6.64
N ALA A 335 -1.14 2.80 -6.09
CA ALA A 335 -2.23 1.93 -6.48
C ALA A 335 -3.61 2.60 -6.31
N ASN A 336 -4.56 2.21 -7.16
CA ASN A 336 -5.96 2.62 -7.02
C ASN A 336 -6.83 1.55 -6.33
N HIS A 337 -6.36 0.32 -6.21
CA HIS A 337 -7.03 -0.78 -5.54
C HIS A 337 -6.01 -1.67 -4.84
N PHE A 338 -6.47 -2.45 -3.87
CA PHE A 338 -5.71 -3.51 -3.21
C PHE A 338 -6.71 -4.59 -2.77
N ASN A 339 -6.86 -5.62 -3.58
CA ASN A 339 -7.84 -6.67 -3.32
C ASN A 339 -7.33 -7.66 -2.27
N ASN A 340 -8.19 -8.05 -1.34
CA ASN A 340 -7.90 -9.13 -0.41
C ASN A 340 -9.23 -9.80 -0.03
N PRO A 341 -9.66 -10.79 -0.84
CA PRO A 341 -10.95 -11.42 -0.68
C PRO A 341 -11.07 -12.08 0.69
N ARG A 342 -12.30 -12.15 1.17
CA ARG A 342 -12.62 -12.85 2.40
C ARG A 342 -13.22 -14.21 2.10
N VAL A 343 -12.97 -15.15 2.99
CA VAL A 343 -13.66 -16.44 3.00
C VAL A 343 -14.84 -16.30 3.97
N PHE A 344 -16.05 -16.60 3.48
CA PHE A 344 -17.22 -16.77 4.33
C PHE A 344 -17.22 -18.20 4.87
N LYS A 345 -17.57 -18.38 6.16
CA LYS A 345 -17.60 -19.68 6.86
C LYS A 345 -18.40 -20.76 6.09
N THR A 346 -17.90 -21.98 6.13
CA THR A 346 -18.71 -23.23 6.13
C THR A 346 -19.18 -23.54 7.56
N ASP A 347 -20.25 -24.32 7.71
CA ASP A 347 -21.18 -24.45 8.87
C ASP A 347 -20.64 -24.61 10.32
N HIS A 348 -19.33 -24.63 10.56
CA HIS A 348 -18.75 -24.76 11.90
C HIS A 348 -18.24 -23.42 12.46
N GLY A 349 -19.16 -22.63 13.01
CA GLY A 349 -19.03 -21.94 14.32
C GLY A 349 -17.89 -20.96 14.64
N GLU A 350 -16.62 -21.17 14.26
CA GLU A 350 -15.49 -20.44 14.89
C GLU A 350 -15.05 -19.18 14.13
N HIS A 351 -15.18 -18.02 14.79
CA HIS A 351 -14.72 -16.74 14.27
C HIS A 351 -13.19 -16.63 14.40
N ASP A 352 -12.47 -17.15 13.42
CA ASP A 352 -11.02 -16.94 13.34
C ASP A 352 -10.73 -15.66 12.53
N GLY A 353 -9.84 -14.79 13.04
CA GLY A 353 -9.29 -13.65 12.31
C GLY A 353 -8.57 -14.04 11.01
N ARG A 354 -8.30 -15.33 10.80
CA ARG A 354 -7.98 -15.96 9.50
C ARG A 354 -9.18 -15.96 8.54
N ASN A 355 -9.72 -14.80 8.17
CA ASN A 355 -10.82 -14.69 7.20
C ASN A 355 -10.42 -14.05 5.87
N ARG A 356 -9.13 -13.78 5.64
CA ARG A 356 -8.59 -13.17 4.41
C ARG A 356 -7.61 -14.09 3.69
N ALA A 357 -7.33 -13.79 2.42
CA ALA A 357 -6.30 -14.48 1.64
C ALA A 357 -4.90 -14.10 2.14
N ILE A 358 -4.62 -12.80 2.24
CA ILE A 358 -3.39 -12.25 2.83
C ILE A 358 -3.67 -11.80 4.26
N ARG A 359 -2.80 -12.16 5.20
CA ARG A 359 -3.00 -11.85 6.62
C ARG A 359 -2.64 -10.42 6.96
N HIS A 360 -1.49 -9.95 6.48
CA HIS A 360 -0.95 -8.65 6.85
C HIS A 360 -0.73 -7.78 5.60
N ILE A 361 -1.44 -6.63 5.58
CA ILE A 361 -1.25 -5.58 4.59
C ILE A 361 -1.24 -4.24 5.34
N GLU A 362 -0.14 -3.51 5.25
CA GLU A 362 0.00 -2.18 5.85
C GLU A 362 0.48 -1.17 4.80
N HIS A 363 -0.09 0.03 4.85
CA HIS A 363 0.23 1.12 3.96
C HIS A 363 0.69 2.33 4.77
N TYR A 364 1.87 2.86 4.47
CA TYR A 364 2.46 4.04 5.09
C TYR A 364 2.44 5.20 4.09
N ALA A 365 1.91 6.34 4.50
CA ALA A 365 1.73 7.50 3.64
C ALA A 365 1.96 8.82 4.35
N ASN A 366 2.53 9.78 3.64
CA ASN A 366 2.65 11.18 4.09
C ASN A 366 1.51 12.03 3.50
N SER A 367 0.87 12.86 4.32
CA SER A 367 -0.34 13.60 3.92
C SER A 367 -0.13 14.61 2.79
N PHE A 368 1.11 15.11 2.63
CA PHE A 368 1.53 16.07 1.60
C PHE A 368 2.36 15.44 0.49
N ASP A 369 2.52 14.11 0.48
CA ASP A 369 3.14 13.37 -0.62
C ASP A 369 2.17 13.26 -1.80
N PHE A 370 2.58 13.79 -2.95
CA PHE A 370 1.82 13.74 -4.19
C PHE A 370 1.33 12.33 -4.55
N VAL A 371 2.21 11.34 -4.49
CA VAL A 371 1.91 9.97 -4.95
C VAL A 371 0.94 9.31 -3.98
N SER A 372 1.18 9.44 -2.67
CA SER A 372 0.26 8.99 -1.63
C SER A 372 -1.16 9.54 -1.82
N ARG A 373 -1.27 10.84 -2.13
CA ARG A 373 -2.55 11.53 -2.36
C ARG A 373 -3.23 11.11 -3.66
N TRP A 374 -2.46 10.81 -4.68
CA TRP A 374 -2.94 10.35 -5.98
C TRP A 374 -3.31 8.86 -5.99
N GLY A 375 -2.72 8.06 -5.09
CA GLY A 375 -2.98 6.64 -4.90
C GLY A 375 -3.67 6.36 -3.56
N VAL A 376 -2.96 5.68 -2.65
CA VAL A 376 -3.52 5.05 -1.45
C VAL A 376 -4.45 5.96 -0.64
N MET A 377 -4.10 7.21 -0.38
CA MET A 377 -4.91 8.09 0.45
C MET A 377 -6.27 8.41 -0.20
N HIS A 378 -6.30 8.61 -1.52
CA HIS A 378 -7.55 8.90 -2.23
C HIS A 378 -8.49 7.70 -2.18
N PHE A 379 -7.98 6.53 -2.56
CA PHE A 379 -8.80 5.34 -2.73
C PHE A 379 -9.16 4.69 -1.40
N LYS A 380 -8.22 4.62 -0.45
CA LYS A 380 -8.46 4.04 0.88
C LYS A 380 -9.45 4.85 1.70
N LYS A 381 -9.24 6.18 1.83
CA LYS A 381 -10.14 7.02 2.64
C LYS A 381 -11.55 7.02 2.07
N LYS A 382 -11.70 7.11 0.75
CA LYS A 382 -13.01 7.02 0.10
C LYS A 382 -13.68 5.67 0.30
N THR A 383 -12.91 4.58 0.30
CA THR A 383 -13.41 3.24 0.64
C THR A 383 -13.89 3.18 2.09
N ALA A 384 -13.09 3.71 3.03
CA ALA A 384 -13.43 3.77 4.45
C ALA A 384 -14.71 4.60 4.71
N ASP A 385 -14.80 5.80 4.12
CA ASP A 385 -15.96 6.72 4.26
C ASP A 385 -17.26 6.13 3.71
N GLN A 386 -17.20 5.47 2.54
CA GLN A 386 -18.38 4.86 1.94
C GLN A 386 -18.94 3.74 2.81
N GLN A 387 -18.06 2.94 3.41
CA GLN A 387 -18.49 1.86 4.27
C GLN A 387 -19.01 2.37 5.61
N ASP A 388 -18.45 3.46 6.17
CA ASP A 388 -18.94 4.04 7.43
C ASP A 388 -20.37 4.55 7.30
N ARG A 389 -20.66 5.27 6.21
CA ARG A 389 -22.02 5.72 5.89
C ARG A 389 -23.02 4.57 5.73
N SER A 390 -22.60 3.45 5.14
CA SER A 390 -23.48 2.27 5.00
C SER A 390 -23.85 1.68 6.36
N VAL A 391 -22.92 1.66 7.33
CA VAL A 391 -23.16 1.16 8.68
C VAL A 391 -24.08 2.10 9.46
N ILE A 392 -23.81 3.40 9.49
CA ILE A 392 -24.65 4.40 10.19
C ILE A 392 -26.10 4.32 9.68
N TYR A 393 -26.27 4.17 8.37
CA TYR A 393 -27.58 4.04 7.76
C TYR A 393 -28.32 2.78 8.25
N ASN A 394 -27.65 1.62 8.24
CA ASN A 394 -28.21 0.36 8.71
C ASN A 394 -28.51 0.40 10.22
N LEU A 395 -27.65 1.03 11.03
CA LEU A 395 -27.83 1.18 12.46
C LEU A 395 -29.07 2.04 12.79
N ASN A 396 -29.21 3.19 12.13
CA ASN A 396 -30.38 4.06 12.30
C ASN A 396 -31.67 3.37 11.86
N ALA A 397 -31.64 2.58 10.77
CA ALA A 397 -32.78 1.79 10.34
C ALA A 397 -33.19 0.73 11.39
N ALA A 398 -32.22 0.09 12.04
CA ALA A 398 -32.48 -0.88 13.12
C ALA A 398 -33.04 -0.19 14.38
N VAL A 399 -32.41 0.89 14.85
CA VAL A 399 -32.80 1.62 16.09
C VAL A 399 -34.19 2.25 15.96
N LEU A 400 -34.50 2.89 14.83
CA LEU A 400 -35.82 3.50 14.59
C LEU A 400 -36.95 2.46 14.48
N SER A 401 -36.62 1.20 14.21
CA SER A 401 -37.62 0.12 14.09
C SER A 401 -38.00 -0.51 15.43
N GLY A 402 -37.23 -0.27 16.51
CA GLY A 402 -37.54 -0.70 17.87
C GLY A 402 -37.82 -2.20 18.04
N ARG A 403 -37.37 -3.06 17.13
CA ARG A 403 -37.66 -4.50 17.11
C ARG A 403 -36.43 -5.30 16.73
N THR A 404 -36.26 -6.46 17.36
CA THR A 404 -35.17 -7.44 17.17
C THR A 404 -35.25 -8.23 15.86
N GLU A 405 -36.21 -7.96 14.98
CA GLU A 405 -36.23 -8.52 13.63
C GLU A 405 -36.36 -7.45 12.54
N PRO A 406 -35.50 -7.48 11.51
CA PRO A 406 -35.45 -6.44 10.50
C PRO A 406 -36.55 -6.65 9.46
N LYS A 407 -37.75 -6.11 9.70
CA LYS A 407 -38.74 -5.92 8.62
C LYS A 407 -39.51 -4.62 8.78
N LYS A 408 -39.11 -3.60 8.01
CA LYS A 408 -40.03 -2.67 7.33
C LYS A 408 -39.33 -1.99 6.15
N HIS A 409 -40.05 -1.94 5.02
CA HIS A 409 -39.59 -1.46 3.72
C HIS A 409 -38.99 -0.04 3.79
N LEU A 410 -37.76 0.10 3.28
CA LEU A 410 -37.18 1.40 2.93
C LEU A 410 -38.07 2.13 1.91
N SER A 411 -38.24 3.45 2.06
CA SER A 411 -38.95 4.25 1.06
C SER A 411 -38.23 4.23 -0.28
N LYS A 412 -38.96 4.41 -1.40
CA LYS A 412 -38.35 4.46 -2.75
C LYS A 412 -37.24 5.52 -2.88
N ARG A 413 -37.33 6.62 -2.11
CA ARG A 413 -36.31 7.67 -2.05
C ARG A 413 -35.04 7.18 -1.34
N GLN A 414 -35.21 6.51 -0.21
CA GLN A 414 -34.14 5.88 0.56
C GLN A 414 -33.44 4.76 -0.22
N ILE A 415 -34.17 3.91 -0.94
CA ILE A 415 -33.59 2.89 -1.84
C ILE A 415 -32.82 3.56 -2.99
N LYS A 416 -33.33 4.66 -3.56
CA LYS A 416 -32.64 5.40 -4.62
C LYS A 416 -31.38 6.11 -4.13
N GLU A 417 -31.37 6.59 -2.88
CA GLU A 417 -30.20 7.18 -2.22
C GLU A 417 -29.16 6.09 -1.88
N ASN A 418 -29.60 4.93 -1.35
CA ASN A 418 -28.74 3.76 -1.12
C ASN A 418 -28.14 3.19 -2.42
N ASN A 419 -28.92 3.08 -3.49
CA ASN A 419 -28.43 2.65 -4.81
C ASN A 419 -27.52 3.68 -5.48
N LYS A 420 -27.56 4.96 -5.04
CA LYS A 420 -26.59 6.01 -5.40
C LYS A 420 -25.29 5.86 -4.61
N LEU A 421 -25.38 5.42 -3.35
CA LEU A 421 -24.26 5.14 -2.44
C LEU A 421 -23.52 3.86 -2.83
N GLU A 422 -24.22 2.82 -3.32
CA GLU A 422 -23.67 1.63 -3.97
C GLU A 422 -23.19 1.90 -5.42
N LYS A 423 -22.44 2.98 -5.66
CA LYS A 423 -21.51 2.94 -6.80
C LYS A 423 -20.39 1.99 -6.38
N ALA A 424 -20.31 0.84 -7.03
CA ALA A 424 -19.20 -0.10 -6.85
C ALA A 424 -17.88 0.69 -6.92
N TRP A 425 -17.22 0.75 -5.77
CA TRP A 425 -15.99 1.48 -5.55
C TRP A 425 -14.88 0.46 -5.32
N ASN A 426 -13.64 0.91 -5.41
CA ASN A 426 -12.49 0.02 -5.29
C ASN A 426 -12.46 -0.68 -3.93
N SER A 427 -11.97 -1.91 -3.93
CA SER A 427 -11.50 -2.54 -2.69
C SER A 427 -10.10 -2.03 -2.40
N TYR A 428 -9.87 -1.53 -1.19
CA TYR A 428 -8.53 -1.14 -0.74
C TYR A 428 -8.26 -1.74 0.64
N SER A 429 -7.69 -2.93 0.65
CA SER A 429 -7.47 -3.72 1.87
C SER A 429 -6.28 -3.20 2.67
N GLY A 430 -6.02 -3.73 3.86
CA GLY A 430 -4.91 -3.31 4.73
C GLY A 430 -5.22 -2.10 5.63
N ALA A 431 -4.32 -1.80 6.56
CA ALA A 431 -4.37 -0.61 7.41
C ALA A 431 -3.56 0.53 6.77
N LEU A 432 -4.11 1.74 6.69
CA LEU A 432 -3.37 2.92 6.22
C LEU A 432 -2.95 3.77 7.41
N PHE A 433 -1.64 3.89 7.62
CA PHE A 433 -1.03 4.80 8.57
C PHE A 433 -0.62 6.09 7.85
N GLU A 434 -1.35 7.17 8.11
CA GLU A 434 -1.11 8.50 7.55
C GLU A 434 -0.38 9.39 8.55
N ARG A 435 0.84 9.77 8.19
CA ARG A 435 1.60 10.82 8.85
C ARG A 435 1.19 12.18 8.29
N ILE A 436 0.93 13.15 9.17
CA ILE A 436 0.81 14.56 8.76
C ILE A 436 2.23 15.07 8.47
N GLY A 437 2.57 15.19 7.19
CA GLY A 437 3.93 15.52 6.75
C GLY A 437 4.12 15.39 5.25
N SER A 438 5.29 15.80 4.79
CA SER A 438 5.73 15.77 3.38
C SER A 438 6.86 14.76 3.17
N GLY A 439 7.25 14.57 1.91
CA GLY A 439 8.35 13.71 1.50
C GLY A 439 7.89 12.37 0.91
N HIS A 440 8.56 11.95 -0.16
CA HIS A 440 8.24 10.70 -0.86
C HIS A 440 9.38 9.67 -0.90
N GLN A 441 10.65 10.10 -0.91
CA GLN A 441 11.83 9.22 -0.90
C GLN A 441 11.77 8.16 0.21
N LEU A 442 12.11 6.91 -0.13
CA LEU A 442 11.91 5.78 0.75
C LEU A 442 12.83 5.86 1.96
N ASN A 443 14.14 5.99 1.75
CA ASN A 443 15.10 6.02 2.85
C ASN A 443 14.95 7.32 3.63
N GLN A 444 15.04 8.45 2.93
CA GLN A 444 15.11 9.77 3.57
C GLN A 444 13.79 10.23 4.22
N HIS A 445 12.62 9.94 3.63
CA HIS A 445 11.34 10.49 4.11
C HIS A 445 10.42 9.48 4.80
N TYR A 446 10.62 8.18 4.57
CA TYR A 446 9.90 7.13 5.28
C TYR A 446 10.80 6.44 6.32
N LEU A 447 11.84 5.72 5.90
CA LEU A 447 12.62 4.87 6.81
C LEU A 447 13.40 5.66 7.86
N ASP A 448 13.89 6.86 7.55
CA ASP A 448 14.55 7.74 8.53
C ASP A 448 13.61 8.22 9.64
N ASN A 449 12.36 8.49 9.29
CA ASN A 449 11.36 8.94 10.25
C ASN A 449 10.83 7.78 11.11
N MET A 450 10.72 6.60 10.50
CA MET A 450 10.11 5.41 11.09
C MET A 450 11.11 4.54 11.87
N PHE A 451 12.28 4.32 11.28
CA PHE A 451 13.30 3.37 11.72
C PHE A 451 14.68 4.01 11.66
N PRO A 452 14.94 5.01 12.52
CA PRO A 452 16.20 5.72 12.48
C PRO A 452 17.35 4.81 12.87
N LEU A 453 18.40 4.77 12.04
CA LEU A 453 19.57 3.98 12.34
C LEU A 453 20.42 4.62 13.45
N ASP A 454 21.26 3.79 14.07
CA ASP A 454 22.26 4.20 15.03
C ASP A 454 23.45 4.90 14.35
N LYS A 455 24.42 5.37 15.15
CA LYS A 455 25.56 6.14 14.62
C LYS A 455 26.39 5.35 13.60
N GLY A 456 26.48 4.03 13.76
CA GLY A 456 27.21 3.15 12.86
C GLY A 456 26.42 2.75 11.61
N LEU A 457 25.15 3.17 11.49
CA LEU A 457 24.24 2.76 10.41
C LEU A 457 24.08 1.23 10.33
N THR A 458 24.12 0.53 11.46
CA THR A 458 24.10 -0.95 11.51
C THR A 458 22.76 -1.52 11.96
N LYS A 459 21.97 -0.74 12.70
CA LYS A 459 20.70 -1.16 13.29
C LYS A 459 19.84 0.03 13.63
N VAL A 460 18.56 -0.19 13.89
CA VAL A 460 17.63 0.84 14.36
C VAL A 460 17.94 1.22 15.80
N GLN A 461 18.04 2.52 16.05
CA GLN A 461 18.20 3.07 17.39
C GLN A 461 16.86 2.99 18.16
N GLN A 462 16.88 2.31 19.29
CA GLN A 462 15.74 2.11 20.20
C GLN A 462 16.07 2.64 21.60
N ASN A 463 15.05 2.84 22.44
CA ASN A 463 15.24 3.04 23.87
C ASN A 463 15.68 1.73 24.54
N GLY A 464 16.11 1.80 25.81
CA GLY A 464 16.59 0.62 26.55
C GLY A 464 15.55 -0.50 26.74
N ASP A 465 14.27 -0.20 26.56
CA ASP A 465 13.14 -1.13 26.62
C ASP A 465 12.71 -1.67 25.23
N GLY A 466 13.42 -1.31 24.16
CA GLY A 466 13.08 -1.68 22.79
C GLY A 466 12.00 -0.80 22.13
N SER A 467 11.47 0.19 22.85
CA SER A 467 10.50 1.15 22.30
C SER A 467 11.16 2.13 21.31
N PRO A 468 10.41 2.71 20.36
CA PRO A 468 10.95 3.70 19.43
C PRO A 468 11.43 4.96 20.13
N LEU A 469 12.37 5.66 19.51
CA LEU A 469 12.85 6.94 20.03
C LEU A 469 11.71 7.98 20.06
N PRO A 470 11.72 8.90 21.04
CA PRO A 470 10.73 9.96 21.12
C PRO A 470 10.67 10.80 19.84
N ASN A 471 9.47 11.25 19.47
CA ASN A 471 9.21 12.07 18.28
C ASN A 471 9.53 11.39 16.93
N THR A 472 9.61 10.06 16.89
CA THR A 472 9.60 9.31 15.63
C THR A 472 8.17 8.96 15.22
N PHE A 473 7.96 8.61 13.96
CA PHE A 473 6.65 8.14 13.49
C PHE A 473 6.14 6.96 14.30
N MET A 474 7.03 6.03 14.66
CA MET A 474 6.67 4.84 15.42
C MET A 474 6.25 5.16 16.86
N ASP A 475 6.82 6.21 17.47
CA ASP A 475 6.44 6.70 18.79
C ASP A 475 5.15 7.56 18.80
N ALA A 476 4.69 8.01 17.64
CA ALA A 476 3.55 8.92 17.54
C ALA A 476 2.24 8.29 18.05
N GLU A 477 1.42 9.08 18.71
CA GLU A 477 0.07 8.69 19.10
C GLU A 477 -0.82 8.50 17.88
N VAL A 478 -1.79 7.57 17.96
CA VAL A 478 -2.68 7.28 16.84
C VAL A 478 -4.12 7.76 17.05
N ASN A 479 -4.73 8.21 15.97
CA ASN A 479 -6.19 8.30 15.82
C ASN A 479 -6.65 7.12 14.97
N VAL A 480 -7.39 6.17 15.54
CA VAL A 480 -7.87 4.98 14.82
C VAL A 480 -9.29 5.23 14.28
N TYR A 481 -9.43 5.12 12.97
CA TYR A 481 -10.71 5.20 12.25
C TYR A 481 -11.14 3.80 11.83
N ASN A 482 -12.42 3.47 12.08
CA ASN A 482 -13.00 2.15 11.85
C ASN A 482 -12.24 1.03 12.58
N ASP A 483 -12.00 1.19 13.89
CA ASP A 483 -11.25 0.21 14.70
C ASP A 483 -11.88 -1.20 14.58
N PRO A 484 -11.16 -2.21 14.06
CA PRO A 484 -11.69 -3.56 13.92
C PRO A 484 -12.18 -4.18 15.24
N LYS A 485 -11.62 -3.78 16.41
CA LYS A 485 -12.07 -4.26 17.74
C LYS A 485 -13.46 -3.75 18.03
N GLN A 486 -13.66 -2.44 17.83
CA GLN A 486 -14.96 -1.81 18.02
C GLN A 486 -15.98 -2.40 17.05
N ILE A 487 -15.57 -2.65 15.81
CA ILE A 487 -16.42 -3.27 14.80
C ILE A 487 -16.83 -4.70 15.18
N ASN A 488 -15.89 -5.52 15.64
CA ASN A 488 -16.15 -6.88 16.10
C ASN A 488 -17.03 -6.90 17.35
N ARG A 489 -16.77 -5.99 18.30
CA ARG A 489 -17.63 -5.79 19.48
C ARG A 489 -19.06 -5.43 19.08
N LEU A 490 -19.25 -4.51 18.14
CA LEU A 490 -20.57 -4.13 17.64
C LEU A 490 -21.29 -5.29 16.93
N ARG A 491 -20.58 -6.12 16.17
CA ARG A 491 -21.14 -7.34 15.56
C ARG A 491 -21.61 -8.35 16.60
N ASN A 492 -20.80 -8.58 17.64
CA ASN A 492 -21.14 -9.54 18.68
C ASN A 492 -22.38 -9.09 19.46
N LEU A 493 -22.53 -7.79 19.70
CA LEU A 493 -23.73 -7.21 20.31
C LEU A 493 -24.99 -7.36 19.42
N GLN A 494 -24.86 -7.24 18.09
CA GLN A 494 -25.98 -7.37 17.16
C GLN A 494 -26.43 -8.82 16.91
N ASN A 495 -25.50 -9.78 16.92
CA ASN A 495 -25.78 -11.18 16.57
C ASN A 495 -26.26 -12.04 17.76
N GLY A 496 -26.49 -11.46 18.94
CA GLY A 496 -27.18 -12.13 20.04
C GLY A 496 -26.42 -13.28 20.73
N PHE A 497 -25.09 -13.36 20.58
CA PHE A 497 -24.30 -14.32 21.36
C PHE A 497 -24.11 -13.82 22.80
N TYR A 498 -25.01 -14.21 23.71
CA TYR A 498 -24.71 -14.29 25.14
C TYR A 498 -23.80 -15.51 25.37
N GLY A 499 -22.49 -15.30 25.30
CA GLY A 499 -21.49 -16.29 25.72
C GLY A 499 -20.77 -15.77 26.95
N HIS A 500 -21.15 -16.29 28.11
CA HIS A 500 -20.53 -16.18 29.45
C HIS A 500 -19.79 -14.87 29.79
N GLU A 501 -20.41 -14.11 30.69
CA GLU A 501 -19.74 -13.20 31.60
C GLU A 501 -18.49 -13.86 32.20
N HIS A 502 -17.31 -13.40 31.78
CA HIS A 502 -16.17 -13.38 32.70
C HIS A 502 -16.48 -12.30 33.74
N ASN A 503 -16.87 -12.76 34.92
CA ASN A 503 -17.12 -11.94 36.08
C ASN A 503 -15.93 -11.02 36.37
N GLY A 504 -16.23 -9.73 36.50
CA GLY A 504 -15.49 -8.82 37.36
C GLY A 504 -14.39 -8.01 36.69
N GLU A 505 -14.75 -7.14 35.75
CA GLU A 505 -14.16 -5.79 35.74
C GLU A 505 -15.14 -4.82 35.07
N HIS A 506 -15.69 -3.91 35.86
CA HIS A 506 -16.43 -2.75 35.37
C HIS A 506 -15.47 -1.86 34.56
N HIS A 507 -15.31 -2.13 33.28
CA HIS A 507 -14.89 -1.11 32.33
C HIS A 507 -16.16 -0.47 31.77
N GLY A 508 -16.46 0.71 32.31
CA GLY A 508 -17.53 1.56 31.83
C GLY A 508 -17.39 1.88 30.35
N ILE A 509 -18.29 2.75 29.88
CA ILE A 509 -18.38 3.28 28.51
C ILE A 509 -17.07 3.99 28.03
N ASN A 510 -16.01 3.99 28.85
CA ASN A 510 -14.64 4.41 28.56
C ASN A 510 -13.63 3.24 28.74
N GLY A 511 -13.82 2.13 28.03
CA GLY A 511 -12.94 0.95 28.12
C GLY A 511 -11.75 1.04 27.18
N ASP A 512 -10.58 1.25 27.77
CA ASP A 512 -9.23 1.43 27.20
C ASP A 512 -8.91 2.84 26.65
N VAL A 513 -8.73 3.78 27.58
CA VAL A 513 -8.19 5.14 27.34
C VAL A 513 -6.64 5.10 27.33
N THR A 514 -6.03 3.97 27.01
CA THR A 514 -4.59 3.96 26.75
C THR A 514 -4.35 4.59 25.37
N ILE A 515 -3.60 5.68 25.36
CA ILE A 515 -3.18 6.33 24.12
C ILE A 515 -2.33 5.32 23.34
N LYS A 516 -2.91 4.72 22.29
CA LYS A 516 -2.19 3.80 21.40
C LYS A 516 -1.13 4.58 20.62
N LYS A 517 0.05 3.99 20.46
CA LYS A 517 1.14 4.48 19.60
C LYS A 517 1.28 3.63 18.34
N VAL A 518 1.90 4.18 17.30
CA VAL A 518 2.04 3.50 16.00
C VAL A 518 2.77 2.16 16.13
N TYR A 519 3.90 2.09 16.85
CA TYR A 519 4.70 0.87 16.97
C TYR A 519 3.96 -0.31 17.62
N GLN A 520 2.89 -0.03 18.38
CA GLN A 520 2.04 -1.05 18.99
C GLN A 520 1.05 -1.65 17.99
N LEU A 521 0.72 -0.90 16.92
CA LEU A 521 -0.20 -1.30 15.87
C LEU A 521 0.51 -1.82 14.61
N SER A 522 1.69 -1.29 14.31
CA SER A 522 2.51 -1.67 13.16
C SER A 522 3.15 -3.04 13.39
N ARG A 523 2.78 -4.03 12.59
CA ARG A 523 3.48 -5.31 12.58
C ARG A 523 4.89 -5.17 12.04
N LEU A 524 5.13 -4.24 11.12
CA LEU A 524 6.46 -4.01 10.57
C LEU A 524 7.50 -3.65 11.64
N TRP A 525 7.11 -2.89 12.68
CA TRP A 525 7.99 -2.58 13.81
C TRP A 525 8.50 -3.83 14.54
N LYS A 526 7.71 -4.90 14.60
CA LYS A 526 8.06 -6.14 15.28
C LYS A 526 9.24 -6.90 14.61
N TYR A 527 9.65 -6.50 13.40
CA TYR A 527 10.80 -7.05 12.69
C TYR A 527 12.12 -6.31 12.95
N VAL A 528 12.07 -5.15 13.61
CA VAL A 528 13.23 -4.28 13.78
C VAL A 528 14.36 -5.02 14.50
N ASN A 529 15.60 -4.85 14.02
CA ASN A 529 16.81 -5.38 14.64
C ASN A 529 16.82 -6.92 14.81
N GLY A 530 16.43 -7.68 13.79
CA GLY A 530 16.49 -9.15 13.89
C GLY A 530 15.22 -9.79 14.47
N ASN A 531 14.35 -9.01 15.10
CA ASN A 531 13.15 -9.57 15.75
C ASN A 531 12.20 -10.23 14.74
N SER A 532 11.40 -11.17 15.22
CA SER A 532 10.33 -11.78 14.42
C SER A 532 9.01 -11.64 15.17
N PRO A 533 7.95 -11.10 14.54
CA PRO A 533 6.64 -11.11 15.16
C PRO A 533 6.22 -12.56 15.37
N LYS A 534 5.78 -12.87 16.59
CA LYS A 534 5.06 -14.11 16.82
C LYS A 534 3.78 -14.05 15.98
N GLU A 535 3.44 -15.18 15.39
CA GLU A 535 2.07 -15.44 14.95
C GLU A 535 1.23 -15.42 16.22
N GLU A 536 0.71 -14.24 16.57
CA GLU A 536 -0.41 -14.19 17.50
C GLU A 536 -1.47 -15.12 16.90
N GLU A 537 -1.85 -16.17 17.63
CA GLU A 537 -3.16 -16.78 17.39
C GLU A 537 -4.12 -15.60 17.26
N TYR A 538 -4.79 -15.48 16.12
CA TYR A 538 -5.87 -14.52 15.94
C TYR A 538 -7.06 -14.96 16.84
N ALA A 539 -6.82 -15.09 18.15
CA ALA A 539 -7.81 -15.20 19.18
C ALA A 539 -8.41 -13.81 19.35
N GLY A 540 -9.43 -13.51 18.55
CA GLY A 540 -10.52 -12.62 18.95
C GLY A 540 -10.20 -11.19 19.43
N GLU A 541 -8.99 -10.66 19.29
CA GLU A 541 -8.63 -9.35 19.86
C GLU A 541 -7.81 -8.45 18.93
N TYR A 542 -8.26 -8.18 17.69
CA TYR A 542 -8.01 -6.89 17.02
C TYR A 542 -9.14 -6.51 16.07
#